data_AF-A0A1H3RH55-F1
#
_entry.id   AF-A0A1H3RH55-F1
#
_cell.length_a   1.000
_cell.length_b   1.000
_cell.length_c   1.000
_cell.angle_alpha   90.00
_cell.angle_beta   90.00
_cell.angle_gamma   90.00
#
_symmetry.space_group_name_H-M   'P 1'
#
loop_
_entity.id
_entity.type
_entity.pdbx_description
1 polymer ?
#
loop_
_entity_poly.entity_id
_entity_poly.type
_entity_poly.pdbx_seq_one_letter_code
_entity_poly.pdbx_strand_id
1 'polypeptide(L)'
;MTGLRFGYGTNGFANHRLDDALAVIAELGYTGVALTLDHDHLDPFAPELARRVTRVADRLRDLDLAVVIETGARYLLDPWHKHAPTLLHDEPARRIEFLRRAVAIGADLGAEAVSFWAGVRPADVPEPTAWERLVHHTTTVVAAADAAGVPLGFEPEPGMLVQTIADWRRLRDALGAPPRFGLTLDIGHCRCLEPAPVPQCVAEVAGDLVNVQIDDMRRGVHEHLEFGTGEIDFPPVLRALADGGYRGLVAVELPRHSHAAPTVAAESLAFLRDAERRAPESGPHPTVPAPRSAAAGSAAVPVPTTGEHE
;
A
#
# COMPACT_ATOMS: atom_id res chain seq x y z
N MET A 1 -14.60 -12.69 17.05
CA MET A 1 -14.04 -11.77 16.04
C MET A 1 -13.29 -12.62 15.03
N THR A 2 -13.50 -12.42 13.73
CA THR A 2 -12.63 -13.02 12.70
C THR A 2 -11.26 -12.35 12.77
N GLY A 3 -10.18 -13.12 12.81
CA GLY A 3 -8.80 -12.58 12.83
C GLY A 3 -8.44 -11.83 11.55
N LEU A 4 -7.25 -11.22 11.53
CA LEU A 4 -6.69 -10.60 10.34
C LEU A 4 -6.49 -11.64 9.23
N ARG A 5 -6.60 -11.18 7.98
CA ARG A 5 -6.44 -12.01 6.79
C ARG A 5 -5.02 -11.87 6.28
N PHE A 6 -4.18 -12.85 6.61
CA PHE A 6 -2.80 -12.86 6.13
C PHE A 6 -2.73 -13.34 4.68
N GLY A 7 -1.91 -12.65 3.89
CA GLY A 7 -1.53 -13.05 2.54
C GLY A 7 0.00 -13.07 2.36
N TYR A 8 0.45 -13.47 1.17
CA TYR A 8 1.87 -13.45 0.81
C TYR A 8 2.09 -12.85 -0.58
N GLY A 9 3.11 -12.02 -0.72
CA GLY A 9 3.50 -11.40 -1.98
C GLY A 9 4.16 -12.40 -2.92
N THR A 10 3.66 -12.53 -4.15
CA THR A 10 4.25 -13.44 -5.12
C THR A 10 5.65 -12.98 -5.59
N ASN A 11 6.04 -11.74 -5.31
CA ASN A 11 7.41 -11.26 -5.47
C ASN A 11 8.44 -12.04 -4.61
N GLY A 12 8.00 -12.66 -3.51
CA GLY A 12 8.79 -13.58 -2.69
C GLY A 12 8.83 -15.01 -3.25
N PHE A 13 8.12 -15.29 -4.35
CA PHE A 13 8.06 -16.58 -5.04
C PHE A 13 8.50 -16.49 -6.52
N ALA A 14 9.35 -15.53 -6.88
CA ALA A 14 9.75 -15.26 -8.27
C ALA A 14 10.54 -16.41 -8.96
N ASN A 15 10.96 -17.44 -8.20
CA ASN A 15 11.60 -18.64 -8.74
C ASN A 15 10.62 -19.81 -8.97
N HIS A 16 9.33 -19.62 -8.67
CA HIS A 16 8.29 -20.62 -8.85
C HIS A 16 7.33 -20.18 -9.95
N ARG A 17 6.83 -21.15 -10.73
CA ARG A 17 5.67 -20.92 -11.59
C ARG A 17 4.50 -20.47 -10.71
N LEU A 18 3.65 -19.60 -11.25
CA LEU A 18 2.53 -19.04 -10.49
C LEU A 18 1.63 -20.12 -9.86
N ASP A 19 1.25 -21.16 -10.61
CA ASP A 19 0.36 -22.22 -10.08
C ASP A 19 0.98 -22.98 -8.89
N ASP A 20 2.29 -23.18 -8.88
CA ASP A 20 3.04 -23.81 -7.79
C ASP A 20 3.12 -22.87 -6.58
N ALA A 21 3.43 -21.60 -6.81
CA ALA A 21 3.46 -20.58 -5.75
C ALA A 21 2.10 -20.45 -5.05
N LEU A 22 1.00 -20.35 -5.82
CA LEU A 22 -0.36 -20.26 -5.27
C LEU A 22 -0.72 -21.52 -4.46
N ALA A 23 -0.33 -22.71 -4.94
CA ALA A 23 -0.58 -23.96 -4.23
C ALA A 23 0.13 -23.98 -2.86
N VAL A 24 1.42 -23.62 -2.83
CA VAL A 24 2.21 -23.57 -1.59
C VAL A 24 1.61 -22.55 -0.61
N ILE A 25 1.29 -21.35 -1.09
CA ILE A 25 0.71 -20.29 -0.24
C ILE A 25 -0.62 -20.74 0.38
N ALA A 26 -1.50 -21.35 -0.41
CA ALA A 26 -2.77 -21.88 0.09
C ALA A 26 -2.56 -23.04 1.08
N GLU A 27 -1.67 -23.99 0.80
CA GLU A 27 -1.40 -25.15 1.66
C GLU A 27 -0.84 -24.75 3.04
N LEU A 28 -0.01 -23.70 3.09
CA LEU A 28 0.46 -23.12 4.36
C LEU A 28 -0.67 -22.49 5.20
N GLY A 29 -1.78 -22.14 4.55
CA GLY A 29 -2.97 -21.59 5.18
C GLY A 29 -3.04 -20.06 5.15
N TYR A 30 -2.39 -19.42 4.18
CA TYR A 30 -2.68 -18.03 3.84
C TYR A 30 -4.08 -17.91 3.21
N THR A 31 -4.68 -16.73 3.33
CA THR A 31 -6.06 -16.45 2.84
C THR A 31 -6.10 -15.60 1.57
N GLY A 32 -4.92 -15.26 1.03
CA GLY A 32 -4.81 -14.51 -0.20
C GLY A 32 -3.37 -14.23 -0.61
N VAL A 33 -3.23 -13.56 -1.73
CA VAL A 33 -1.93 -13.22 -2.33
C VAL A 33 -1.88 -11.76 -2.74
N ALA A 34 -0.70 -11.16 -2.59
CA ALA A 34 -0.36 -9.93 -3.30
C ALA A 34 0.33 -10.32 -4.62
N LEU A 35 -0.47 -10.45 -5.67
CA LEU A 35 -0.03 -10.92 -6.97
C LEU A 35 0.78 -9.83 -7.68
N THR A 36 2.09 -10.03 -7.76
CA THR A 36 2.96 -9.17 -8.56
C THR A 36 2.80 -9.50 -10.03
N LEU A 37 2.37 -8.53 -10.81
CA LEU A 37 2.31 -8.65 -12.27
C LEU A 37 3.73 -8.58 -12.83
N ASP A 38 4.29 -9.71 -13.22
CA ASP A 38 5.66 -9.84 -13.73
C ASP A 38 5.75 -10.90 -14.83
N HIS A 39 6.90 -10.94 -15.53
CA HIS A 39 7.20 -11.81 -16.67
C HIS A 39 6.98 -13.32 -16.40
N ASP A 40 7.36 -13.80 -15.20
CA ASP A 40 7.26 -15.22 -14.85
C ASP A 40 5.85 -15.63 -14.37
N HIS A 41 5.10 -14.69 -13.79
CA HIS A 41 3.76 -14.97 -13.24
C HIS A 41 2.66 -14.57 -14.22
N LEU A 42 2.15 -13.35 -14.11
CA LEU A 42 1.10 -12.82 -14.96
C LEU A 42 1.60 -11.55 -15.65
N ASP A 43 2.24 -11.73 -16.81
CA ASP A 43 2.72 -10.63 -17.64
C ASP A 43 1.56 -9.91 -18.34
N PRO A 44 1.30 -8.63 -18.04
CA PRO A 44 0.23 -7.83 -18.65
C PRO A 44 0.42 -7.53 -20.13
N PHE A 45 1.61 -7.77 -20.68
CA PHE A 45 1.96 -7.52 -22.08
C PHE A 45 2.05 -8.83 -22.88
N ALA A 46 1.95 -9.99 -22.23
CA ALA A 46 2.03 -11.26 -22.91
C ALA A 46 0.81 -11.52 -23.81
N PRO A 47 0.98 -12.27 -24.92
CA PRO A 47 -0.13 -12.76 -25.73
C PRO A 47 -1.13 -13.59 -24.91
N GLU A 48 -2.38 -13.61 -25.37
CA GLU A 48 -3.48 -14.35 -24.74
C GLU A 48 -3.75 -13.92 -23.29
N LEU A 49 -3.52 -12.65 -22.95
CA LEU A 49 -3.69 -12.12 -21.59
C LEU A 49 -5.07 -12.47 -21.00
N ALA A 50 -6.15 -12.26 -21.74
CA ALA A 50 -7.50 -12.56 -21.25
C ALA A 50 -7.63 -14.03 -20.81
N ARG A 51 -7.13 -14.99 -21.62
CA ARG A 51 -7.13 -16.41 -21.26
C ARG A 51 -6.28 -16.71 -20.03
N ARG A 52 -5.13 -16.03 -19.90
CA ARG A 52 -4.24 -16.17 -18.74
C ARG A 52 -4.90 -15.65 -17.47
N VAL A 53 -5.55 -14.48 -17.52
CA VAL A 53 -6.31 -13.88 -16.43
C VAL A 53 -7.45 -14.80 -16.01
N THR A 54 -8.24 -15.34 -16.94
CA THR A 54 -9.30 -16.32 -16.62
C THR A 54 -8.75 -17.53 -15.88
N ARG A 55 -7.63 -18.10 -16.35
CA ARG A 55 -7.00 -19.24 -15.67
C ARG A 55 -6.54 -18.89 -14.25
N VAL A 56 -5.97 -17.70 -14.05
CA VAL A 56 -5.58 -17.21 -12.71
C VAL A 56 -6.80 -17.01 -11.83
N ALA A 57 -7.89 -16.43 -12.35
CA ALA A 57 -9.15 -16.25 -11.61
C ALA A 57 -9.72 -17.61 -11.15
N ASP A 58 -9.74 -18.60 -12.04
CA ASP A 58 -10.20 -19.94 -11.72
C ASP A 58 -9.31 -20.59 -10.65
N ARG A 59 -7.99 -20.45 -10.79
CA ARG A 59 -7.04 -21.01 -9.82
C ARG A 59 -7.16 -20.36 -8.44
N LEU A 60 -7.32 -19.04 -8.36
CA LEU A 60 -7.54 -18.32 -7.10
C LEU A 60 -8.84 -18.79 -6.43
N ARG A 61 -9.91 -18.98 -7.21
CA ARG A 61 -11.20 -19.48 -6.71
C ARG A 61 -11.11 -20.92 -6.19
N ASP A 62 -10.43 -21.80 -6.92
CA ASP A 62 -10.23 -23.20 -6.52
C ASP A 62 -9.44 -23.33 -5.22
N LEU A 63 -8.55 -22.37 -4.94
CA LEU A 63 -7.71 -22.32 -3.75
C LEU A 63 -8.30 -21.45 -2.62
N ASP A 64 -9.46 -20.83 -2.84
CA ASP A 64 -10.08 -19.86 -1.92
C ASP A 64 -9.13 -18.73 -1.50
N LEU A 65 -8.32 -18.23 -2.45
CA LEU A 65 -7.38 -17.14 -2.24
C LEU A 65 -7.97 -15.81 -2.72
N ALA A 66 -8.06 -14.84 -1.82
CA ALA A 66 -8.26 -13.45 -2.21
C ALA A 66 -7.00 -12.87 -2.88
N VAL A 67 -7.14 -11.73 -3.56
CA VAL A 67 -6.04 -11.14 -4.31
C VAL A 67 -6.00 -9.62 -4.19
N VAL A 68 -4.79 -9.08 -4.05
CA VAL A 68 -4.44 -7.70 -4.38
C VAL A 68 -3.41 -7.72 -5.50
N ILE A 69 -3.38 -6.67 -6.33
CA ILE A 69 -2.45 -6.57 -7.45
C ILE A 69 -1.28 -5.68 -7.07
N GLU A 70 -0.07 -6.17 -7.28
CA GLU A 70 1.17 -5.43 -7.06
C GLU A 70 1.85 -5.09 -8.39
N THR A 71 2.43 -3.89 -8.46
CA THR A 71 3.05 -3.34 -9.68
C THR A 71 4.56 -3.09 -9.54
N GLY A 72 5.19 -3.80 -8.61
CA GLY A 72 6.61 -3.70 -8.24
C GLY A 72 7.60 -4.53 -9.06
N ALA A 73 7.18 -5.14 -10.18
CA ALA A 73 8.03 -5.95 -11.04
C ALA A 73 9.26 -5.19 -11.58
N ARG A 74 10.47 -5.73 -11.34
CA ARG A 74 11.73 -5.00 -11.51
C ARG A 74 12.08 -4.68 -12.95
N TYR A 75 11.93 -5.61 -13.88
CA TYR A 75 12.42 -5.45 -15.26
C TYR A 75 11.33 -5.69 -16.30
N LEU A 76 10.06 -5.57 -15.90
CA LEU A 76 8.91 -5.82 -16.77
C LEU A 76 8.84 -4.83 -17.95
N LEU A 77 9.13 -3.55 -17.69
CA LEU A 77 8.99 -2.48 -18.68
C LEU A 77 10.30 -2.16 -19.40
N ASP A 78 11.44 -2.37 -18.74
CA ASP A 78 12.78 -2.15 -19.27
C ASP A 78 13.73 -3.25 -18.73
N PRO A 79 14.45 -3.99 -19.60
CA PRO A 79 15.34 -5.07 -19.18
C PRO A 79 16.67 -4.59 -18.56
N TRP A 80 17.01 -3.31 -18.68
CA TRP A 80 18.25 -2.69 -18.19
C TRP A 80 18.03 -1.87 -16.93
N HIS A 81 16.90 -1.15 -16.87
CA HIS A 81 16.64 -0.19 -15.82
C HIS A 81 15.50 -0.65 -14.91
N LYS A 82 15.82 -0.94 -13.66
CA LYS A 82 14.86 -1.37 -12.65
C LYS A 82 13.70 -0.37 -12.56
N HIS A 83 12.49 -0.89 -12.77
CA HIS A 83 11.18 -0.23 -12.72
C HIS A 83 10.95 0.92 -13.70
N ALA A 84 11.91 1.22 -14.58
CA ALA A 84 11.76 2.30 -15.53
C ALA A 84 10.90 1.85 -16.73
N PRO A 85 10.16 2.78 -17.37
CA PRO A 85 9.92 4.15 -16.92
C PRO A 85 9.00 4.20 -15.68
N THR A 86 9.14 5.25 -14.88
CA THR A 86 8.23 5.59 -13.77
C THR A 86 7.24 6.68 -14.20
N LEU A 87 6.32 7.08 -13.30
CA LEU A 87 5.41 8.21 -13.54
C LEU A 87 6.11 9.57 -13.60
N LEU A 88 7.42 9.62 -13.31
CA LEU A 88 8.20 10.85 -13.22
C LEU A 88 9.05 11.11 -14.48
N HIS A 89 9.16 10.11 -15.37
CA HIS A 89 9.95 10.19 -16.60
C HIS A 89 9.25 11.04 -17.67
N ASP A 90 10.03 11.55 -18.63
CA ASP A 90 9.53 12.31 -19.78
C ASP A 90 8.59 11.49 -20.67
N GLU A 91 8.87 10.19 -20.81
CA GLU A 91 8.12 9.23 -21.62
C GLU A 91 7.45 8.15 -20.74
N PRO A 92 6.41 8.48 -19.94
CA PRO A 92 5.80 7.56 -18.97
C PRO A 92 4.74 6.65 -19.59
N ALA A 93 4.51 6.74 -20.91
CA ALA A 93 3.39 6.07 -21.59
C ALA A 93 3.32 4.57 -21.28
N ARG A 94 4.45 3.87 -21.27
CA ARG A 94 4.51 2.45 -20.95
C ARG A 94 4.17 2.12 -19.49
N ARG A 95 4.53 2.99 -18.54
CA ARG A 95 4.14 2.86 -17.12
C ARG A 95 2.66 3.08 -16.94
N ILE A 96 2.09 4.10 -17.58
CA ILE A 96 0.65 4.38 -17.53
C ILE A 96 -0.14 3.24 -18.16
N GLU A 97 0.33 2.70 -19.30
CA GLU A 97 -0.28 1.51 -19.91
C GLU A 97 -0.24 0.31 -18.96
N PHE A 98 0.91 0.05 -18.33
CA PHE A 98 1.02 -1.02 -17.34
C PHE A 98 0.03 -0.85 -16.19
N LEU A 99 -0.06 0.33 -15.59
CA LEU A 99 -0.99 0.59 -14.47
C LEU A 99 -2.46 0.47 -14.91
N ARG A 100 -2.81 0.92 -16.12
CA ARG A 100 -4.18 0.73 -16.66
C ARG A 100 -4.50 -0.74 -16.90
N ARG A 101 -3.53 -1.53 -17.39
CA ARG A 101 -3.67 -2.99 -17.52
C ARG A 101 -3.78 -3.66 -16.16
N ALA A 102 -3.01 -3.22 -15.17
CA ALA A 102 -3.09 -3.72 -13.80
C ALA A 102 -4.48 -3.47 -13.19
N VAL A 103 -5.08 -2.31 -13.43
CA VAL A 103 -6.47 -2.01 -13.05
C VAL A 103 -7.46 -2.94 -13.74
N ALA A 104 -7.34 -3.15 -15.05
CA ALA A 104 -8.23 -4.06 -15.78
C ALA A 104 -8.10 -5.52 -15.29
N ILE A 105 -6.87 -5.99 -15.08
CA ILE A 105 -6.58 -7.31 -14.51
C ILE A 105 -7.15 -7.41 -13.08
N GLY A 106 -6.98 -6.38 -12.27
CA GLY A 106 -7.54 -6.32 -10.92
C GLY A 106 -9.06 -6.43 -10.92
N ALA A 107 -9.74 -5.77 -11.87
CA ALA A 107 -11.19 -5.90 -12.04
C ALA A 107 -11.60 -7.33 -12.43
N ASP A 108 -10.92 -7.92 -13.41
CA ASP A 108 -11.20 -9.28 -13.90
C ASP A 108 -10.94 -10.37 -12.83
N LEU A 109 -9.95 -10.15 -11.96
CA LEU A 109 -9.60 -11.05 -10.86
C LEU A 109 -10.43 -10.80 -9.58
N GLY A 110 -11.21 -9.72 -9.52
CA GLY A 110 -11.93 -9.32 -8.30
C GLY A 110 -11.00 -8.87 -7.17
N ALA A 111 -9.89 -8.19 -7.51
CA ALA A 111 -8.89 -7.76 -6.55
C ALA A 111 -9.42 -6.72 -5.56
N GLU A 112 -9.00 -6.84 -4.30
CA GLU A 112 -9.38 -5.90 -3.24
C GLU A 112 -8.78 -4.51 -3.46
N ALA A 113 -7.60 -4.46 -4.08
CA ALA A 113 -6.91 -3.24 -4.48
C ALA A 113 -5.88 -3.50 -5.58
N VAL A 114 -5.50 -2.43 -6.27
CA VAL A 114 -4.30 -2.38 -7.12
C VAL A 114 -3.33 -1.39 -6.50
N SER A 115 -2.16 -1.89 -6.11
CA SER A 115 -1.11 -1.15 -5.43
C SER A 115 -0.05 -0.62 -6.42
N PHE A 116 0.35 0.64 -6.26
CA PHE A 116 1.41 1.26 -7.04
C PHE A 116 2.04 2.45 -6.32
N TRP A 117 3.14 2.95 -6.86
CA TRP A 117 3.96 4.00 -6.27
C TRP A 117 4.43 5.05 -7.31
N ALA A 118 5.08 6.12 -6.85
CA ALA A 118 5.59 7.22 -7.68
C ALA A 118 6.78 6.81 -8.57
N GLY A 119 7.81 6.26 -7.92
CA GLY A 119 9.11 5.95 -8.48
C GLY A 119 10.21 6.85 -7.97
N VAL A 120 11.46 6.41 -8.19
CA VAL A 120 12.63 7.24 -7.96
C VAL A 120 12.62 8.40 -8.97
N ARG A 121 12.81 9.62 -8.47
CA ARG A 121 12.92 10.82 -9.30
C ARG A 121 14.20 10.75 -10.14
N PRO A 122 14.13 10.87 -11.48
CA PRO A 122 15.33 11.02 -12.30
C PRO A 122 16.16 12.22 -11.83
N ALA A 123 17.48 12.06 -11.77
CA ALA A 123 18.37 13.05 -11.15
C ALA A 123 18.33 14.43 -11.83
N ASP A 124 18.04 14.45 -13.12
CA ASP A 124 17.95 15.63 -14.00
C ASP A 124 16.57 16.31 -13.99
N VAL A 125 15.54 15.68 -13.40
CA VAL A 125 14.19 16.23 -13.33
C VAL A 125 14.02 17.03 -12.02
N PRO A 126 13.76 18.35 -12.06
CA PRO A 126 13.48 19.14 -10.87
C PRO A 126 12.26 18.62 -10.09
N GLU A 127 12.31 18.71 -8.76
CA GLU A 127 11.21 18.22 -7.91
C GLU A 127 9.83 18.82 -8.25
N PRO A 128 9.67 20.12 -8.53
CA PRO A 128 8.37 20.67 -8.94
C PRO A 128 7.82 20.02 -10.22
N THR A 129 8.68 19.82 -11.23
CA THR A 129 8.31 19.13 -12.47
C THR A 129 7.94 17.67 -12.22
N ALA A 130 8.70 16.97 -11.38
CA ALA A 130 8.39 15.58 -11.01
C ALA A 130 7.03 15.49 -10.30
N TRP A 131 6.71 16.45 -9.42
CA TRP A 131 5.43 16.52 -8.73
C TRP A 131 4.27 16.79 -9.69
N GLU A 132 4.41 17.75 -10.61
CA GLU A 132 3.41 18.03 -11.65
C GLU A 132 3.12 16.80 -12.52
N ARG A 133 4.17 16.08 -12.94
CA ARG A 133 4.05 14.81 -13.67
C ARG A 133 3.32 13.75 -12.86
N LEU A 134 3.71 13.57 -11.59
CA LEU A 134 3.09 12.58 -10.71
C LEU A 134 1.58 12.82 -10.60
N VAL A 135 1.17 14.06 -10.32
CA VAL A 135 -0.26 14.42 -10.21
C VAL A 135 -0.98 14.17 -11.55
N HIS A 136 -0.43 14.65 -12.66
CA HIS A 136 -1.03 14.51 -13.98
C HIS A 136 -1.21 13.05 -14.41
N HIS A 137 -0.18 12.23 -14.26
CA HIS A 137 -0.23 10.82 -14.68
C HIS A 137 -1.04 9.97 -13.71
N THR A 138 -0.99 10.26 -12.39
CA THR A 138 -1.84 9.57 -11.41
C THR A 138 -3.32 9.85 -11.66
N THR A 139 -3.69 11.07 -12.07
CA THR A 139 -5.07 11.40 -12.48
C THR A 139 -5.58 10.45 -13.57
N THR A 140 -4.72 10.07 -14.52
CA THR A 140 -5.08 9.14 -15.60
C THR A 140 -5.34 7.72 -15.08
N VAL A 141 -4.57 7.27 -14.09
CA VAL A 141 -4.73 5.94 -13.48
C VAL A 141 -5.97 5.90 -12.58
N VAL A 142 -6.21 6.97 -11.81
CA VAL A 142 -7.44 7.14 -11.00
C VAL A 142 -8.69 7.06 -11.88
N ALA A 143 -8.72 7.75 -13.01
CA ALA A 143 -9.86 7.69 -13.93
C ALA A 143 -10.12 6.26 -14.46
N ALA A 144 -9.06 5.49 -14.72
CA ALA A 144 -9.20 4.08 -15.12
C ALA A 144 -9.76 3.21 -14.00
N ALA A 145 -9.30 3.42 -12.76
CA ALA A 145 -9.77 2.69 -11.59
C ALA A 145 -11.22 3.02 -11.23
N ASP A 146 -11.62 4.29 -11.34
CA ASP A 146 -13.02 4.71 -11.17
C ASP A 146 -13.94 4.05 -12.19
N ALA A 147 -13.54 4.01 -13.46
CA ALA A 147 -14.30 3.35 -14.52
C ALA A 147 -14.42 1.83 -14.31
N ALA A 148 -13.38 1.20 -13.76
CA ALA A 148 -13.35 -0.24 -13.47
C ALA A 148 -13.98 -0.61 -12.11
N GLY A 149 -14.23 0.35 -11.23
CA GLY A 149 -14.74 0.12 -9.88
C GLY A 149 -13.71 -0.49 -8.91
N VAL A 150 -12.41 -0.37 -9.19
CA VAL A 150 -11.32 -1.00 -8.42
C VAL A 150 -10.66 0.01 -7.48
N PRO A 151 -10.42 -0.30 -6.20
CA PRO A 151 -9.62 0.55 -5.31
C PRO A 151 -8.16 0.65 -5.75
N LEU A 152 -7.59 1.84 -5.69
CA LEU A 152 -6.16 2.09 -5.88
C LEU A 152 -5.50 2.33 -4.53
N GLY A 153 -4.49 1.53 -4.20
CA GLY A 153 -3.59 1.78 -3.09
C GLY A 153 -2.35 2.48 -3.61
N PHE A 154 -2.13 3.72 -3.20
CA PHE A 154 -0.85 4.37 -3.47
C PHE A 154 0.09 4.10 -2.31
N GLU A 155 1.29 3.61 -2.60
CA GLU A 155 2.29 3.24 -1.61
C GLU A 155 3.36 4.35 -1.50
N PRO A 156 3.57 4.94 -0.30
CA PRO A 156 4.77 5.71 0.00
C PRO A 156 5.96 4.77 0.16
N GLU A 157 7.03 5.00 -0.61
CA GLU A 157 8.20 4.10 -0.65
C GLU A 157 9.51 4.84 -0.36
N PRO A 158 10.40 4.32 0.50
CA PRO A 158 11.66 4.98 0.81
C PRO A 158 12.59 5.16 -0.39
N GLY A 159 13.04 6.39 -0.62
CA GLY A 159 13.88 6.79 -1.75
C GLY A 159 13.10 7.24 -2.99
N MET A 160 11.76 7.25 -2.95
CA MET A 160 10.92 7.75 -4.04
C MET A 160 10.50 9.21 -3.84
N LEU A 161 9.72 9.78 -4.78
CA LEU A 161 9.21 11.15 -4.64
C LEU A 161 8.15 11.30 -3.52
N VAL A 162 7.35 10.25 -3.30
CA VAL A 162 6.38 10.16 -2.21
C VAL A 162 6.87 9.06 -1.27
N GLN A 163 7.32 9.45 -0.08
CA GLN A 163 8.00 8.54 0.84
C GLN A 163 7.26 8.35 2.16
N THR A 164 6.42 9.32 2.52
CA THR A 164 5.71 9.35 3.80
C THR A 164 4.20 9.42 3.61
N ILE A 165 3.47 9.12 4.68
CA ILE A 165 2.02 9.32 4.80
C ILE A 165 1.66 10.80 4.53
N ALA A 166 2.49 11.74 4.98
CA ALA A 166 2.29 13.17 4.72
C ALA A 166 2.39 13.51 3.22
N ASP A 167 3.38 12.93 2.52
CA ASP A 167 3.51 13.10 1.07
C ASP A 167 2.32 12.50 0.31
N TRP A 168 1.86 11.32 0.75
CA TRP A 168 0.67 10.69 0.17
C TRP A 168 -0.59 11.54 0.36
N ARG A 169 -0.80 12.13 1.54
CA ARG A 169 -1.92 13.07 1.76
C ARG A 169 -1.83 14.27 0.84
N ARG A 170 -0.63 14.86 0.67
CA ARG A 170 -0.41 15.97 -0.27
C ARG A 170 -0.77 15.57 -1.70
N LEU A 171 -0.43 14.34 -2.13
CA LEU A 171 -0.83 13.82 -3.44
C LEU A 171 -2.34 13.62 -3.54
N ARG A 172 -2.96 12.99 -2.54
CA ARG A 172 -4.42 12.79 -2.47
C ARG A 172 -5.18 14.11 -2.58
N ASP A 173 -4.75 15.14 -1.84
CA ASP A 173 -5.35 16.47 -1.89
C ASP A 173 -5.18 17.12 -3.27
N ALA A 174 -3.99 17.00 -3.88
CA ALA A 174 -3.74 17.51 -5.23
C ALA A 174 -4.60 16.83 -6.31
N LEU A 175 -5.03 15.58 -6.07
CA LEU A 175 -5.96 14.83 -6.92
C LEU A 175 -7.43 15.13 -6.62
N GLY A 176 -7.73 15.95 -5.60
CA GLY A 176 -9.11 16.25 -5.18
C GLY A 176 -9.75 15.16 -4.31
N ALA A 177 -8.94 14.37 -3.59
CA ALA A 177 -9.35 13.28 -2.71
C ALA A 177 -10.37 12.29 -3.32
N PRO A 178 -10.03 11.65 -4.46
CA PRO A 178 -10.94 10.72 -5.12
C PRO A 178 -11.27 9.52 -4.21
N PRO A 179 -12.53 9.05 -4.16
CA PRO A 179 -12.99 8.10 -3.16
C PRO A 179 -12.37 6.70 -3.27
N ARG A 180 -11.87 6.32 -4.44
CA ARG A 180 -11.20 5.03 -4.67
C ARG A 180 -9.68 5.11 -4.56
N PHE A 181 -9.13 6.29 -4.31
CA PHE A 181 -7.69 6.48 -4.13
C PHE A 181 -7.36 6.43 -2.63
N GLY A 182 -6.99 5.25 -2.18
CA GLY A 182 -6.57 4.95 -0.82
C GLY A 182 -5.07 4.82 -0.67
N LEU A 183 -4.69 4.30 0.49
CA LEU A 183 -3.31 4.06 0.89
C LEU A 183 -3.02 2.55 0.86
N THR A 184 -1.94 2.17 0.16
CA THR A 184 -1.21 0.95 0.50
C THR A 184 -0.24 1.32 1.60
N LEU A 185 -0.42 0.76 2.79
CA LEU A 185 0.51 0.99 3.88
C LEU A 185 1.47 -0.19 4.00
N ASP A 186 2.73 0.04 3.67
CA ASP A 186 3.79 -0.89 4.04
C ASP A 186 4.28 -0.59 5.47
N ILE A 187 4.17 -1.61 6.32
CA ILE A 187 4.51 -1.53 7.76
C ILE A 187 6.02 -1.35 7.96
N GLY A 188 6.85 -1.96 7.11
CA GLY A 188 8.30 -1.80 7.10
C GLY A 188 8.72 -0.37 6.74
N HIS A 189 8.12 0.20 5.69
CA HIS A 189 8.36 1.58 5.25
C HIS A 189 7.96 2.59 6.33
N CYS A 190 6.86 2.36 7.04
CA CYS A 190 6.53 3.15 8.23
C CYS A 190 7.66 3.11 9.26
N ARG A 191 8.20 1.94 9.58
CA ARG A 191 9.33 1.84 10.52
C ARG A 191 10.58 2.55 10.01
N CYS A 192 10.84 2.46 8.71
CA CYS A 192 12.00 3.07 8.08
C CYS A 192 11.98 4.60 8.15
N LEU A 193 10.84 5.22 7.82
CA LEU A 193 10.75 6.65 7.54
C LEU A 193 9.85 7.45 8.48
N GLU A 194 8.70 6.92 8.88
CA GLU A 194 7.75 7.72 9.66
C GLU A 194 8.35 8.10 11.02
N PRO A 195 8.17 9.34 11.48
CA PRO A 195 8.69 9.78 12.77
C PRO A 195 7.89 9.18 13.93
N ALA A 196 6.61 8.88 13.72
CA ALA A 196 5.74 8.28 14.72
C ALA A 196 5.97 6.76 14.84
N PRO A 197 5.65 6.15 15.99
CA PRO A 197 5.62 4.70 16.12
C PRO A 197 4.65 4.07 15.12
N VAL A 198 4.99 2.88 14.61
CA VAL A 198 4.20 2.18 13.58
C VAL A 198 2.73 1.97 13.95
N PRO A 199 2.35 1.54 15.17
CA PRO A 199 0.94 1.42 15.55
C PRO A 199 0.16 2.74 15.48
N GLN A 200 0.82 3.86 15.78
CA GLN A 200 0.21 5.18 15.67
C GLN A 200 -0.01 5.57 14.22
N CYS A 201 0.97 5.30 13.34
CA CYS A 201 0.83 5.52 11.90
C CYS A 201 -0.37 4.76 11.35
N VAL A 202 -0.50 3.47 11.69
CA VAL A 202 -1.64 2.63 11.32
C VAL A 202 -2.97 3.23 11.78
N ALA A 203 -3.07 3.61 13.06
CA ALA A 203 -4.30 4.19 13.60
C ALA A 203 -4.68 5.51 12.91
N GLU A 204 -3.68 6.31 12.52
CA GLU A 204 -3.87 7.61 11.88
C GLU A 204 -4.46 7.52 10.47
N VAL A 205 -4.17 6.43 9.75
CA VAL A 205 -4.59 6.22 8.35
C VAL A 205 -5.61 5.10 8.19
N ALA A 206 -6.10 4.50 9.28
CA ALA A 206 -6.97 3.33 9.26
C ALA A 206 -8.19 3.46 8.31
N GLY A 207 -8.78 4.67 8.23
CA GLY A 207 -9.93 4.94 7.36
C GLY A 207 -9.59 5.07 5.86
N ASP A 208 -8.31 5.16 5.52
CA ASP A 208 -7.82 5.33 4.14
C ASP A 208 -7.15 4.05 3.59
N LEU A 209 -6.96 3.02 4.42
CA LEU A 209 -6.29 1.77 4.04
C LEU A 209 -7.14 0.96 3.05
N VAL A 210 -6.52 0.61 1.92
CA VAL A 210 -7.08 -0.34 0.94
C VAL A 210 -6.20 -1.57 0.74
N ASN A 211 -4.92 -1.48 1.10
CA ASN A 211 -3.96 -2.58 1.08
C ASN A 211 -2.95 -2.41 2.22
N VAL A 212 -2.43 -3.52 2.74
CA VAL A 212 -1.36 -3.51 3.75
C VAL A 212 -0.30 -4.52 3.36
N GLN A 213 0.93 -4.05 3.26
CA GLN A 213 2.11 -4.88 3.11
C GLN A 213 2.86 -4.94 4.45
N ILE A 214 3.49 -6.08 4.75
CA ILE A 214 4.13 -6.31 6.03
C ILE A 214 5.44 -7.08 5.90
N ASP A 215 6.48 -6.51 6.46
CA ASP A 215 7.79 -7.11 6.67
C ASP A 215 8.41 -6.52 7.93
N ASP A 216 9.62 -6.95 8.29
CA ASP A 216 10.41 -6.31 9.33
C ASP A 216 11.44 -5.37 8.71
N MET A 217 11.73 -4.26 9.38
CA MET A 217 12.63 -3.25 8.85
C MET A 217 13.32 -2.49 9.99
N ARG A 218 14.43 -1.82 9.68
CA ARG A 218 15.17 -0.96 10.61
C ARG A 218 15.00 0.51 10.24
N ARG A 219 15.08 1.39 11.24
CA ARG A 219 14.99 2.83 10.98
C ARG A 219 16.10 3.30 10.04
N GLY A 220 15.72 4.04 8.99
CA GLY A 220 16.65 4.65 8.04
C GLY A 220 17.34 3.67 7.08
N VAL A 221 16.97 2.38 7.08
CA VAL A 221 17.52 1.37 6.16
C VAL A 221 16.37 0.70 5.42
N HIS A 222 16.25 0.99 4.13
CA HIS A 222 15.26 0.37 3.25
C HIS A 222 15.73 -1.05 2.85
N GLU A 223 15.42 -2.02 3.71
CA GLU A 223 15.69 -3.43 3.54
C GLU A 223 14.54 -4.25 4.14
N HIS A 224 13.80 -4.98 3.31
CA HIS A 224 12.76 -5.89 3.78
C HIS A 224 13.41 -7.11 4.42
N LEU A 225 13.17 -7.31 5.71
CA LEU A 225 13.75 -8.37 6.51
C LEU A 225 12.70 -9.38 6.96
N GLU A 226 13.14 -10.61 7.17
CA GLU A 226 12.33 -11.65 7.80
C GLU A 226 11.92 -11.23 9.23
N PHE A 227 10.74 -11.65 9.67
CA PHE A 227 10.19 -11.23 10.96
C PHE A 227 11.07 -11.60 12.15
N GLY A 228 11.31 -10.61 13.03
CA GLY A 228 12.12 -10.76 14.23
C GLY A 228 13.60 -10.44 14.02
N THR A 229 13.99 -9.98 12.83
CA THR A 229 15.37 -9.60 12.51
C THR A 229 15.57 -8.09 12.32
N GLY A 230 14.47 -7.32 12.30
CA GLY A 230 14.43 -5.86 12.29
C GLY A 230 14.10 -5.27 13.67
N GLU A 231 13.32 -4.18 13.67
CA GLU A 231 13.03 -3.37 14.85
C GLU A 231 11.53 -3.22 15.16
N ILE A 232 10.66 -3.91 14.42
CA ILE A 232 9.21 -3.73 14.54
C ILE A 232 8.65 -4.59 15.68
N ASP A 233 7.87 -3.96 16.58
CA ASP A 233 7.05 -4.65 17.56
C ASP A 233 5.67 -4.94 16.93
N PHE A 234 5.47 -6.17 16.44
CA PHE A 234 4.31 -6.54 15.62
C PHE A 234 2.96 -6.65 16.35
N PRO A 235 2.86 -7.23 17.57
CA PRO A 235 1.59 -7.34 18.27
C PRO A 235 0.77 -6.04 18.36
N PRO A 236 1.33 -4.87 18.75
CA PRO A 236 0.58 -3.62 18.75
C PRO A 236 0.25 -3.09 17.34
N VAL A 237 1.03 -3.42 16.31
CA VAL A 237 0.74 -3.05 14.91
C VAL A 237 -0.48 -3.81 14.39
N LEU A 238 -0.50 -5.14 14.55
CA LEU A 238 -1.62 -5.99 14.16
C LEU A 238 -2.89 -5.60 14.93
N ARG A 239 -2.74 -5.24 16.21
CA ARG A 239 -3.82 -4.69 17.03
C ARG A 239 -4.40 -3.40 16.45
N ALA A 240 -3.55 -2.45 16.05
CA ALA A 240 -3.99 -1.19 15.48
C ALA A 240 -4.76 -1.40 14.15
N LEU A 241 -4.34 -2.36 13.31
CA LEU A 241 -5.09 -2.74 12.11
C LEU A 241 -6.48 -3.28 12.46
N ALA A 242 -6.56 -4.20 13.42
CA ALA A 242 -7.81 -4.81 13.85
C ALA A 242 -8.79 -3.78 14.45
N ASP A 243 -8.29 -2.93 15.35
CA ASP A 243 -9.07 -1.87 16.03
C ASP A 243 -9.46 -0.75 15.06
N GLY A 244 -8.62 -0.45 14.07
CA GLY A 244 -8.93 0.45 12.95
C GLY A 244 -9.98 -0.12 11.99
N GLY A 245 -10.41 -1.37 12.18
CA GLY A 245 -11.47 -1.98 11.37
C GLY A 245 -10.99 -2.53 10.04
N TYR A 246 -9.68 -2.66 9.80
CA TYR A 246 -9.15 -3.19 8.54
C TYR A 246 -9.59 -4.64 8.33
N ARG A 247 -10.06 -4.97 7.12
CA ARG A 247 -10.56 -6.31 6.73
C ARG A 247 -9.93 -6.85 5.44
N GLY A 248 -9.08 -6.07 4.79
CA GLY A 248 -8.34 -6.51 3.60
C GLY A 248 -7.19 -7.46 3.95
N LEU A 249 -6.43 -7.84 2.93
CA LEU A 249 -5.21 -8.62 3.11
C LEU A 249 -4.11 -7.83 3.83
N VAL A 250 -3.41 -8.51 4.73
CA VAL A 250 -2.12 -8.10 5.29
C VAL A 250 -1.07 -9.02 4.66
N ALA A 251 -0.46 -8.57 3.57
CA ALA A 251 0.38 -9.39 2.71
C ALA A 251 1.87 -9.28 3.06
N VAL A 252 2.53 -10.41 3.27
CA VAL A 252 3.98 -10.41 3.54
C VAL A 252 4.75 -10.00 2.28
N GLU A 253 5.64 -9.01 2.40
CA GLU A 253 6.48 -8.56 1.28
C GLU A 253 7.97 -8.88 1.50
N LEU A 254 8.49 -9.89 0.78
CA LEU A 254 9.89 -10.32 0.92
C LEU A 254 10.56 -10.60 -0.45
N PRO A 255 10.71 -9.59 -1.33
CA PRO A 255 11.10 -9.77 -2.74
C PRO A 255 12.55 -10.26 -2.96
N ARG A 256 13.35 -10.43 -1.90
CA ARG A 256 14.74 -10.94 -1.96
C ARG A 256 14.88 -12.36 -1.42
N HIS A 257 13.80 -12.97 -0.97
CA HIS A 257 13.81 -14.27 -0.28
C HIS A 257 13.28 -15.42 -1.17
N SER A 258 13.12 -15.20 -2.47
CA SER A 258 12.66 -16.21 -3.45
C SER A 258 13.50 -17.50 -3.50
N HIS A 259 14.75 -17.46 -3.02
CA HIS A 259 15.62 -18.63 -2.95
C HIS A 259 15.21 -19.65 -1.87
N ALA A 260 14.40 -19.24 -0.88
CA ALA A 260 13.94 -20.07 0.23
C ALA A 260 12.41 -19.94 0.47
N ALA A 261 11.67 -19.56 -0.58
CA ALA A 261 10.29 -19.05 -0.48
C ALA A 261 9.33 -19.91 0.38
N PRO A 262 9.23 -21.25 0.23
CA PRO A 262 8.30 -22.04 1.03
C PRO A 262 8.60 -22.00 2.53
N THR A 263 9.89 -22.06 2.91
CA THR A 263 10.31 -21.99 4.31
C THR A 263 10.01 -20.62 4.91
N VAL A 264 10.43 -19.56 4.21
CA VAL A 264 10.22 -18.18 4.65
C VAL A 264 8.74 -17.85 4.79
N ALA A 265 7.89 -18.31 3.86
CA ALA A 265 6.44 -18.15 3.94
C ALA A 265 5.84 -18.91 5.14
N ALA A 266 6.27 -20.14 5.39
CA ALA A 266 5.78 -20.93 6.53
C ALA A 266 6.13 -20.26 7.87
N GLU A 267 7.37 -19.83 8.01
CA GLU A 267 7.87 -19.14 9.21
C GLU A 267 7.18 -17.78 9.39
N SER A 268 6.97 -17.04 8.30
CA SER A 268 6.29 -15.76 8.31
C SER A 268 4.85 -15.86 8.83
N LEU A 269 4.09 -16.84 8.33
CA LEU A 269 2.71 -17.05 8.79
C LEU A 269 2.66 -17.50 10.25
N ALA A 270 3.56 -18.39 10.66
CA ALA A 270 3.66 -18.83 12.04
C ALA A 270 3.93 -17.66 12.98
N PHE A 271 4.87 -16.78 12.60
CA PHE A 271 5.19 -15.56 13.35
C PHE A 271 3.98 -14.64 13.46
N LEU A 272 3.32 -14.31 12.34
CA LEU A 272 2.19 -13.36 12.33
C LEU A 272 1.00 -13.85 13.16
N ARG A 273 0.65 -15.14 13.04
CA ARG A 273 -0.39 -15.76 13.86
C ARG A 273 -0.05 -15.72 15.35
N ASP A 274 1.23 -15.85 15.70
CA ASP A 274 1.67 -15.79 17.08
C ASP A 274 1.71 -14.35 17.63
N ALA A 275 2.17 -13.39 16.82
CA ALA A 275 2.09 -11.98 17.15
C ALA A 275 0.63 -11.52 17.34
N GLU A 276 -0.29 -11.98 16.50
CA GLU A 276 -1.73 -11.71 16.65
C GLU A 276 -2.29 -12.25 17.97
N ARG A 277 -1.91 -13.47 18.38
CA ARG A 277 -2.33 -14.05 19.68
C ARG A 277 -1.77 -13.30 20.89
N ARG A 278 -0.56 -12.76 20.76
CA ARG A 278 0.11 -11.98 21.82
C ARG A 278 -0.36 -10.53 21.87
N ALA A 279 -1.12 -10.07 20.88
CA ALA A 279 -1.65 -8.71 20.86
C ALA A 279 -2.51 -8.50 22.11
N PRO A 280 -2.18 -7.52 22.98
CA PRO A 280 -2.92 -7.33 24.23
C PRO A 280 -4.40 -7.05 23.95
N GLU A 281 -5.28 -7.57 24.81
CA GLU A 281 -6.69 -7.21 24.79
C GLU A 281 -6.84 -5.70 25.00
N SER A 282 -7.85 -5.08 24.38
CA SER A 282 -8.11 -3.66 24.56
C SER A 282 -8.52 -3.44 26.01
N GLY A 283 -7.67 -2.77 26.78
CA GLY A 283 -8.15 -2.03 27.94
C GLY A 283 -9.13 -0.94 27.48
N PRO A 284 -10.05 -0.48 28.34
CA PRO A 284 -10.96 0.60 27.98
C PRO A 284 -10.16 1.83 27.54
N HIS A 285 -10.35 2.25 26.28
CA HIS A 285 -9.74 3.48 25.77
C HIS A 285 -10.09 4.65 26.69
N PRO A 286 -9.12 5.46 27.15
CA PRO A 286 -9.46 6.74 27.75
C PRO A 286 -10.16 7.57 26.67
N THR A 287 -11.43 7.89 26.90
CA THR A 287 -12.19 8.81 26.05
C THR A 287 -11.41 10.11 25.94
N VAL A 288 -10.92 10.42 24.73
CA VAL A 288 -10.36 11.74 24.43
C VAL A 288 -11.51 12.75 24.61
N PRO A 289 -11.41 13.73 25.53
CA PRO A 289 -12.48 14.69 25.70
C PRO A 289 -12.54 15.57 24.45
N ALA A 290 -13.74 15.71 23.89
CA ALA A 290 -13.99 16.58 22.76
C ALA A 290 -13.42 17.99 23.00
N PRO A 291 -12.84 18.64 21.98
CA PRO A 291 -12.32 19.99 22.13
C PRO A 291 -13.46 20.92 22.56
N ARG A 292 -13.26 21.61 23.69
CA ARG A 292 -14.18 22.64 24.16
C ARG A 292 -14.25 23.73 23.10
N SER A 293 -15.43 23.87 22.47
CA SER A 293 -15.80 25.01 21.65
C SER A 293 -15.51 26.30 22.42
N ALA A 294 -14.53 27.08 21.95
CA ALA A 294 -14.32 28.44 22.40
C ALA A 294 -15.54 29.27 21.96
N ALA A 295 -16.43 29.57 22.92
CA ALA A 295 -17.49 30.54 22.71
C ALA A 295 -16.86 31.90 22.38
N ALA A 296 -17.14 32.41 21.18
CA ALA A 296 -16.82 33.77 20.79
C ALA A 296 -17.60 34.75 21.70
N GLY A 297 -16.90 35.28 22.71
CA GLY A 297 -17.38 36.43 23.47
C GLY A 297 -17.28 37.68 22.61
N SER A 298 -18.41 38.17 22.12
CA SER A 298 -18.57 39.49 21.52
C SER A 298 -18.29 40.56 22.58
N ALA A 299 -17.09 41.15 22.56
CA ALA A 299 -16.80 42.38 23.29
C ALA A 299 -17.08 43.58 22.37
N ALA A 300 -18.15 44.31 22.68
CA ALA A 300 -18.49 45.57 22.04
C ALA A 300 -17.44 46.64 22.40
N VAL A 301 -16.93 47.32 21.38
CA VAL A 301 -16.05 48.49 21.49
C VAL A 301 -16.92 49.71 21.82
N PRO A 302 -16.63 50.51 22.86
CA PRO A 302 -17.34 51.75 23.11
C PRO A 302 -16.80 52.88 22.21
N VAL A 303 -17.74 53.61 21.60
CA VAL A 303 -17.52 54.83 20.81
C VAL A 303 -17.14 55.98 21.75
N PRO A 304 -16.07 56.75 21.49
CA PRO A 304 -15.77 57.95 22.25
C PRO A 304 -16.62 59.13 21.73
N THR A 305 -17.34 59.76 22.66
CA THR A 305 -18.03 61.04 22.48
C THR A 305 -17.02 62.19 22.50
N THR A 306 -16.82 62.87 21.36
CA THR A 306 -16.20 64.19 21.32
C THR A 306 -17.30 65.24 21.39
N GLY A 307 -17.41 65.92 22.53
CA GLY A 307 -18.11 67.19 22.65
C GLY A 307 -17.18 68.33 22.24
N GLU A 308 -17.68 69.19 21.36
CA GLU A 308 -17.14 70.52 21.06
C GLU A 308 -17.28 71.41 22.30
N HIS A 309 -16.28 72.26 22.59
CA HIS A 309 -16.44 73.63 23.10
C HIS A 309 -15.08 74.38 23.09
N GLU A 310 -15.10 75.53 22.41
CA GLU A 310 -14.14 76.66 22.35
C GLU A 310 -12.79 76.50 21.64
#